data_AF-A0A838Y9A4-F1
#
_entry.id   AF-A0A838Y9A4-F1
#
_cell.length_a   1.000
_cell.length_b   1.000
_cell.length_c   1.000
_cell.angle_alpha   90.00
_cell.angle_beta   90.00
_cell.angle_gamma   90.00
#
_symmetry.space_group_name_H-M   'P 1'
#
loop_
_entity.id
_entity.type
_entity.pdbx_description
1 polymer ?
#
loop_
_entity_poly.entity_id
_entity_poly.type
_entity_poly.pdbx_seq_one_letter_code
_entity_poly.pdbx_strand_id
1 'polypeptide(L)'
;AGSNKAVSVSGYTLSGSDAGNYTVVQPTGLTANINKANLNVSGVTASDKTYDGSASASLSGTAAVSAIGSDVVSVSGTGVGSFADKNAGSNKSVSVSGYTLSGSDAGNYTVVQPTGLTANINKANLNVSGVTASDKTYDGSSSASLSGTAAVSAIGSDVVSVSGAGVGSFADKNAGSNKAVSVSGYTLSGSDAGNYTVVQPTGLTANINKANLNVSGVTASDKTYDGSSSASLSGTAAVSAIGSDVVSVSGTGVGSFADKNAGSNKAVSVSGYTLSGSDAGNYTVVQPTGLTANINKANLNVSGVTASDKTYDGSASASLSGTAAVSAIGSDVVSVSGTGVGSFADKNAGSNKSVSVSGYTLSGSDAGNYTVVQPTGLTANILQAQVTVSGITANNKTFDGGTAASVVTSGAVLSGKLSTDQVTISATGTFADAAVGTGKTVNLVSSYGGSDAGNYLFTSQASTQADITPAPVLPSNPATPSSLVTQQIQNTVTQVQSSMLPPQAASQPQALNLSSTLTIKQESGTDPGQSSANDKTKGNAANGLVTSTVAIGSGGPVLQILNGGTQLSDNAARITE
;
A
#
# COMPACT_ATOMS: atom_id res chain seq x y z
N ALA A 1 -99.27 37.45 54.11
CA ALA A 1 -98.39 38.02 55.14
C ALA A 1 -98.79 39.45 55.47
N GLY A 2 -98.47 39.92 56.68
CA GLY A 2 -98.67 41.31 57.09
C GLY A 2 -98.92 41.45 58.59
N SER A 3 -98.65 42.63 59.11
CA SER A 3 -98.86 42.96 60.52
C SER A 3 -100.31 43.34 60.79
N ASN A 4 -100.77 43.10 62.03
CA ASN A 4 -102.10 43.48 62.51
C ASN A 4 -103.27 42.99 61.65
N LYS A 5 -103.18 41.79 61.06
CA LYS A 5 -104.28 41.20 60.29
C LYS A 5 -105.43 40.86 61.23
N ALA A 6 -106.64 41.34 60.92
CA ALA A 6 -107.82 41.10 61.73
C ALA A 6 -108.12 39.60 61.84
N VAL A 7 -108.37 39.14 63.07
CA VAL A 7 -108.74 37.76 63.37
C VAL A 7 -110.20 37.74 63.76
N SER A 8 -111.01 36.99 63.00
CA SER A 8 -112.39 36.72 63.36
C SER A 8 -112.46 35.40 64.12
N VAL A 9 -113.09 35.41 65.29
CA VAL A 9 -113.33 34.19 66.07
C VAL A 9 -114.84 33.97 66.14
N SER A 10 -115.25 32.74 65.83
CA SER A 10 -116.65 32.31 65.90
C SER A 10 -116.72 30.91 66.52
N GLY A 11 -117.89 30.54 67.07
CA GLY A 11 -118.11 29.20 67.61
C GLY A 11 -117.88 29.03 69.12
N TYR A 12 -117.60 30.11 69.88
CA TYR A 12 -117.71 30.04 71.33
C TYR A 12 -119.17 29.79 71.72
N THR A 13 -119.39 28.70 72.46
CA THR A 13 -120.68 28.31 73.02
C THR A 13 -120.58 28.28 74.54
N LEU A 14 -121.66 28.65 75.23
CA LEU A 14 -121.77 28.48 76.68
C LEU A 14 -122.29 27.07 76.98
N SER A 15 -121.78 26.45 78.05
CA SER A 15 -122.27 25.16 78.54
C SER A 15 -122.53 25.22 80.04
N GLY A 16 -123.44 24.35 80.54
CA GLY A 16 -123.95 24.36 81.92
C GLY A 16 -125.45 24.63 82.00
N SER A 17 -126.04 24.39 83.17
CA SER A 17 -127.51 24.49 83.39
C SER A 17 -128.10 25.87 83.11
N ASP A 18 -127.30 26.93 83.27
CA ASP A 18 -127.74 28.32 83.11
C ASP A 18 -127.32 28.96 81.77
N ALA A 19 -126.78 28.17 80.84
CA ALA A 19 -126.27 28.68 79.57
C ALA A 19 -127.33 29.43 78.73
N GLY A 20 -128.62 29.09 78.88
CA GLY A 20 -129.73 29.76 78.20
C GLY A 20 -130.03 31.18 78.70
N ASN A 21 -129.46 31.60 79.84
CA ASN A 21 -129.70 32.92 80.43
C ASN A 21 -128.74 34.00 79.93
N TYR A 22 -127.78 33.68 79.07
CA TYR A 22 -126.74 34.59 78.61
C TYR A 22 -126.56 34.56 77.09
N THR A 23 -126.25 35.73 76.52
CA THR A 23 -125.84 35.88 75.11
C THR A 23 -124.32 35.95 75.02
N VAL A 24 -123.69 35.09 74.23
CA VAL A 24 -122.24 35.17 73.96
C VAL A 24 -121.96 36.34 73.02
N VAL A 25 -121.20 37.32 73.50
CA VAL A 25 -120.57 38.34 72.66
C VAL A 25 -119.19 37.86 72.25
N GLN A 26 -118.95 37.73 70.94
CA GLN A 26 -117.67 37.25 70.42
C GLN A 26 -116.57 38.32 70.60
N PRO A 27 -115.33 37.95 70.93
CA PRO A 27 -114.22 38.89 71.02
C PRO A 27 -114.02 39.66 69.71
N THR A 28 -113.86 40.98 69.79
CA THR A 28 -113.60 41.86 68.63
C THR A 28 -112.24 42.56 68.77
N GLY A 29 -111.66 43.02 67.66
CA GLY A 29 -110.38 43.75 67.66
C GLY A 29 -109.13 42.87 67.79
N LEU A 30 -109.26 41.54 67.69
CA LEU A 30 -108.12 40.64 67.68
C LEU A 30 -107.32 40.82 66.39
N THR A 31 -106.01 40.89 66.52
CA THR A 31 -105.10 40.95 65.38
C THR A 31 -103.98 39.93 65.54
N ALA A 32 -103.46 39.46 64.41
CA ALA A 32 -102.30 38.59 64.35
C ALA A 32 -101.29 39.13 63.34
N ASN A 33 -100.01 38.87 63.63
CA ASN A 33 -98.94 39.07 62.66
C ASN A 33 -98.75 37.77 61.88
N ILE A 34 -98.93 37.84 60.57
CA ILE A 34 -98.75 36.69 59.67
C ILE A 34 -97.41 36.86 58.98
N ASN A 35 -96.42 36.09 59.41
CA ASN A 35 -95.10 36.03 58.80
C ASN A 35 -95.19 35.49 57.36
N LYS A 36 -94.20 35.82 56.54
CA LYS A 36 -94.08 35.25 55.20
C LYS A 36 -93.70 33.77 55.29
N ALA A 37 -94.28 32.95 54.43
CA ALA A 37 -93.85 31.56 54.26
C ALA A 37 -92.65 31.49 53.29
N ASN A 38 -91.81 30.48 53.41
CA ASN A 38 -90.69 30.27 52.49
C ASN A 38 -91.14 29.43 51.30
N LEU A 39 -90.74 29.81 50.08
CA LEU A 39 -90.86 28.96 48.89
C LEU A 39 -89.48 28.62 48.34
N ASN A 40 -89.19 27.32 48.30
CA ASN A 40 -87.95 26.80 47.74
C ASN A 40 -88.06 26.76 46.21
N VAL A 41 -87.14 27.45 45.53
CA VAL A 41 -86.97 27.30 44.09
C VAL A 41 -86.37 25.93 43.81
N SER A 42 -87.01 25.19 42.91
CA SER A 42 -86.63 23.84 42.49
C SER A 42 -86.58 23.75 40.96
N GLY A 43 -86.15 22.60 40.41
CA GLY A 43 -86.11 22.37 38.96
C GLY A 43 -84.88 22.94 38.23
N VAL A 44 -83.86 23.36 38.98
CA VAL A 44 -82.60 23.91 38.46
C VAL A 44 -81.43 22.98 38.79
N THR A 45 -80.54 22.78 37.83
CA THR A 45 -79.29 22.01 37.98
C THR A 45 -78.09 22.86 37.58
N ALA A 46 -76.91 22.53 38.10
CA ALA A 46 -75.66 23.12 37.64
C ALA A 46 -74.99 22.19 36.61
N SER A 47 -74.45 22.76 35.55
CA SER A 47 -73.77 22.01 34.49
C SER A 47 -72.25 22.01 34.68
N ASP A 48 -71.64 20.87 34.35
CA ASP A 48 -70.18 20.76 34.26
C ASP A 48 -69.62 21.74 33.21
N LYS A 49 -68.40 22.22 33.44
CA LYS A 49 -67.67 23.08 32.50
C LYS A 49 -66.22 22.64 32.35
N THR A 50 -65.59 23.05 31.25
CA THR A 50 -64.12 23.07 31.18
C THR A 50 -63.63 24.38 31.79
N TYR A 51 -62.48 24.33 32.44
CA TYR A 51 -61.83 25.47 33.04
C TYR A 51 -61.65 26.60 32.02
N ASP A 52 -62.14 27.79 32.36
CA ASP A 52 -62.16 28.99 31.51
C ASP A 52 -61.65 30.23 32.26
N GLY A 53 -61.03 30.05 33.43
CA GLY A 53 -60.56 31.13 34.29
C GLY A 53 -61.64 31.82 35.14
N SER A 54 -62.89 31.37 35.09
CA SER A 54 -64.02 31.98 35.83
C SER A 54 -64.71 31.03 36.80
N ALA A 55 -65.15 31.58 37.94
CA ALA A 55 -65.99 30.90 38.92
C ALA A 55 -67.48 30.86 38.52
N SER A 56 -67.89 31.44 37.38
CA SER A 56 -69.28 31.40 36.92
C SER A 56 -69.72 29.97 36.59
N ALA A 57 -70.90 29.59 37.08
CA ALA A 57 -71.54 28.31 36.80
C ALA A 57 -72.75 28.51 35.87
N SER A 58 -72.90 27.61 34.89
CA SER A 58 -74.09 27.59 34.04
C SER A 58 -75.20 26.82 34.77
N LEU A 59 -76.37 27.46 34.88
CA LEU A 59 -77.57 26.83 35.41
C LEU A 59 -78.46 26.37 34.26
N SER A 60 -79.04 25.18 34.40
CA SER A 60 -79.95 24.57 33.45
C SER A 60 -81.24 24.11 34.15
N GLY A 61 -82.28 23.77 33.37
CA GLY A 61 -83.59 23.41 33.89
C GLY A 61 -84.58 24.59 33.92
N THR A 62 -85.73 24.40 34.56
CA THR A 62 -86.80 25.40 34.67
C THR A 62 -87.11 25.64 36.13
N ALA A 63 -86.81 26.84 36.60
CA ALA A 63 -87.02 27.23 37.99
C ALA A 63 -88.51 27.29 38.31
N ALA A 64 -88.93 26.58 39.35
CA ALA A 64 -90.31 26.49 39.78
C ALA A 64 -90.46 26.56 41.31
N VAL A 65 -91.61 27.04 41.77
CA VAL A 65 -92.04 27.02 43.17
C VAL A 65 -93.42 26.41 43.28
N SER A 66 -93.75 25.84 44.45
CA SER A 66 -95.08 25.29 44.75
C SER A 66 -95.77 26.16 45.79
N ALA A 67 -96.68 27.03 45.36
CA ALA A 67 -97.44 27.90 46.24
C ALA A 67 -98.39 27.12 47.17
N ILE A 68 -98.77 27.70 48.31
CA ILE A 68 -99.65 27.05 49.29
C ILE A 68 -101.11 27.29 48.90
N GLY A 69 -101.89 26.21 48.76
CA GLY A 69 -103.32 26.30 48.48
C GLY A 69 -103.62 26.90 47.10
N SER A 70 -104.46 27.94 47.06
CA SER A 70 -104.87 28.64 45.83
C SER A 70 -104.03 29.87 45.51
N ASP A 71 -102.93 30.11 46.23
CA ASP A 71 -102.07 31.27 46.01
C ASP A 71 -101.42 31.24 44.62
N VAL A 72 -101.42 32.39 43.95
CA VAL A 72 -100.82 32.54 42.62
C VAL A 72 -99.41 33.13 42.76
N VAL A 73 -98.41 32.25 42.66
CA VAL A 73 -96.98 32.60 42.73
C VAL A 73 -96.20 31.87 41.65
N SER A 74 -95.32 32.58 40.95
CA SER A 74 -94.37 32.06 39.97
C SER A 74 -92.95 32.54 40.24
N VAL A 75 -91.95 31.87 39.66
CA VAL A 75 -90.55 32.33 39.69
C VAL A 75 -90.35 33.41 38.62
N SER A 76 -89.66 34.48 38.98
CA SER A 76 -89.16 35.53 38.08
C SER A 76 -87.66 35.77 38.29
N GLY A 77 -87.06 36.65 37.49
CA GLY A 77 -85.61 36.89 37.50
C GLY A 77 -84.81 35.79 36.79
N THR A 78 -83.49 35.96 36.74
CA THR A 78 -82.56 35.01 36.11
C THR A 78 -81.60 34.47 37.16
N GLY A 79 -81.50 33.14 37.23
CA GLY A 79 -80.56 32.47 38.13
C GLY A 79 -79.12 32.76 37.74
N VAL A 80 -78.31 33.18 38.72
CA VAL A 80 -76.86 33.35 38.58
C VAL A 80 -76.18 32.30 39.45
N GLY A 81 -75.47 31.38 38.81
CA GLY A 81 -74.69 30.33 39.46
C GLY A 81 -73.22 30.75 39.63
N SER A 82 -72.62 30.44 40.77
CA SER A 82 -71.19 30.60 41.01
C SER A 82 -70.61 29.44 41.79
N PHE A 83 -69.49 28.90 41.32
CA PHE A 83 -68.61 28.06 42.11
C PHE A 83 -67.93 28.87 43.24
N ALA A 84 -67.41 28.17 44.26
CA ALA A 84 -66.66 28.79 45.34
C ALA A 84 -65.32 29.40 44.88
N ASP A 85 -64.72 28.80 43.85
CA ASP A 85 -63.49 29.26 43.21
C ASP A 85 -63.45 28.77 41.75
N LYS A 86 -62.55 29.36 40.94
CA LYS A 86 -62.40 29.03 39.52
C LYS A 86 -61.72 27.69 39.25
N ASN A 87 -61.06 27.07 40.24
CA ASN A 87 -60.13 25.97 40.01
C ASN A 87 -60.82 24.65 39.67
N ALA A 88 -60.16 23.87 38.81
CA ALA A 88 -60.60 22.55 38.39
C ALA A 88 -60.81 21.62 39.59
N GLY A 89 -61.85 20.81 39.53
CA GLY A 89 -62.23 19.90 40.60
C GLY A 89 -63.57 19.23 40.34
N SER A 90 -63.79 18.11 41.01
CA SER A 90 -65.02 17.34 40.89
C SER A 90 -66.04 17.75 41.95
N ASN A 91 -67.33 17.66 41.62
CA ASN A 91 -68.47 17.89 42.52
C ASN A 91 -68.38 19.21 43.30
N LYS A 92 -67.92 20.28 42.65
CA LYS A 92 -67.81 21.60 43.28
C LYS A 92 -69.20 22.16 43.54
N SER A 93 -69.40 22.69 44.75
CA SER A 93 -70.65 23.36 45.14
C SER A 93 -70.92 24.59 44.28
N VAL A 94 -72.18 24.79 43.90
CA VAL A 94 -72.66 25.95 43.14
C VAL A 94 -73.68 26.71 43.96
N SER A 95 -73.34 27.96 44.28
CA SER A 95 -74.22 28.93 44.92
C SER A 95 -75.13 29.55 43.86
N VAL A 96 -76.44 29.64 44.15
CA VAL A 96 -77.43 30.24 43.25
C VAL A 96 -78.03 31.50 43.86
N SER A 97 -78.18 32.54 43.04
CA SER A 97 -78.87 33.78 43.39
C SER A 97 -79.71 34.28 42.20
N GLY A 98 -80.46 35.37 42.38
CA GLY A 98 -81.12 36.08 41.28
C GLY A 98 -82.57 35.67 40.98
N TYR A 99 -83.05 34.52 41.48
CA TYR A 99 -84.48 34.22 41.42
C TYR A 99 -85.28 35.08 42.38
N THR A 100 -86.44 35.55 41.92
CA THR A 100 -87.43 36.32 42.68
C THR A 100 -88.81 35.67 42.50
N LEU A 101 -89.81 36.14 43.25
CA LEU A 101 -91.19 35.67 43.12
C LEU A 101 -92.06 36.74 42.47
N SER A 102 -93.00 36.32 41.64
CA SER A 102 -94.01 37.14 40.98
C SER A 102 -95.40 36.50 41.12
N GLY A 103 -96.45 37.23 40.77
CA GLY A 103 -97.85 36.83 40.98
C GLY A 103 -98.54 37.64 42.08
N SER A 104 -99.87 37.55 42.17
CA SER A 104 -100.68 38.35 43.11
C SER A 104 -100.34 38.07 44.57
N ASP A 105 -99.90 36.85 44.88
CA ASP A 105 -99.67 36.40 46.24
C ASP A 105 -98.18 36.36 46.60
N ALA A 106 -97.27 36.75 45.71
CA ALA A 106 -95.82 36.70 45.94
C ALA A 106 -95.37 37.49 47.18
N GLY A 107 -96.07 38.58 47.53
CA GLY A 107 -95.82 39.37 48.74
C GLY A 107 -95.99 38.57 50.05
N ASN A 108 -96.69 37.44 50.00
CA ASN A 108 -96.89 36.53 51.14
C ASN A 108 -95.69 35.61 51.40
N TYR A 109 -94.69 35.60 50.51
CA TYR A 109 -93.60 34.63 50.53
C TYR A 109 -92.21 35.27 50.53
N THR A 110 -91.25 34.51 51.05
CA THR A 110 -89.81 34.76 50.92
C THR A 110 -89.25 33.70 49.98
N VAL A 111 -88.48 34.13 48.98
CA VAL A 111 -87.79 33.22 48.06
C VAL A 111 -86.63 32.53 48.77
N VAL A 112 -86.53 31.22 48.63
CA VAL A 112 -85.37 30.44 49.04
C VAL A 112 -84.71 29.89 47.77
N GLN A 113 -83.46 30.30 47.54
CA GLN A 113 -82.71 29.91 46.35
C GLN A 113 -82.40 28.40 46.36
N PRO A 114 -82.17 27.76 45.19
CA PRO A 114 -81.76 26.36 45.14
C PRO A 114 -80.48 26.12 45.96
N THR A 115 -80.41 25.01 46.68
CA THR A 115 -79.24 24.60 47.46
C THR A 115 -78.83 23.17 47.10
N GLY A 116 -77.58 22.79 47.40
CA GLY A 116 -77.07 21.43 47.15
C GLY A 116 -76.73 21.14 45.69
N LEU A 117 -76.65 22.15 44.82
CA LEU A 117 -76.21 21.97 43.44
C LEU A 117 -74.69 21.77 43.42
N THR A 118 -74.23 20.81 42.62
CA THR A 118 -72.81 20.55 42.38
C THR A 118 -72.55 20.34 40.90
N ALA A 119 -71.36 20.73 40.44
CA ALA A 119 -70.88 20.46 39.08
C ALA A 119 -69.35 20.33 39.06
N ASN A 120 -68.81 19.69 38.02
CA ASN A 120 -67.38 19.57 37.80
C ASN A 120 -66.82 20.77 37.03
N ILE A 121 -65.61 21.19 37.39
CA ILE A 121 -64.75 21.99 36.51
C ILE A 121 -63.65 21.06 36.00
N ASN A 122 -63.77 20.62 34.75
CA ASN A 122 -62.76 19.80 34.08
C ASN A 122 -61.54 20.66 33.71
N LYS A 123 -60.35 20.07 33.75
CA LYS A 123 -59.12 20.78 33.36
C LYS A 123 -59.14 21.20 31.90
N ALA A 124 -58.58 22.37 31.59
CA ALA A 124 -58.34 22.79 30.22
C ALA A 124 -57.06 22.17 29.65
N ASN A 125 -57.03 21.88 28.36
CA ASN A 125 -55.79 21.45 27.70
C ASN A 125 -54.86 22.64 27.46
N LEU A 126 -53.57 22.46 27.73
CA LEU A 126 -52.56 23.47 27.48
C LEU A 126 -51.41 22.90 26.65
N ASN A 127 -51.33 23.38 25.40
CA ASN A 127 -50.35 22.91 24.42
C ASN A 127 -48.97 23.51 24.69
N VAL A 128 -47.97 22.66 24.82
CA VAL A 128 -46.56 23.07 24.83
C VAL A 128 -46.14 23.39 23.39
N SER A 129 -45.53 24.56 23.21
CA SER A 129 -45.06 25.10 21.92
C SER A 129 -43.62 25.61 22.03
N GLY A 130 -43.03 26.09 20.93
CA GLY A 130 -41.68 26.67 20.92
C GLY A 130 -40.53 25.65 20.88
N VAL A 131 -40.83 24.38 20.64
CA VAL A 131 -39.86 23.28 20.52
C VAL A 131 -39.82 22.77 19.09
N THR A 132 -38.63 22.49 18.57
CA THR A 132 -38.40 21.86 17.26
C THR A 132 -37.52 20.62 17.43
N ALA A 133 -37.59 19.70 16.46
CA ALA A 133 -36.66 18.58 16.36
C ALA A 133 -35.52 18.93 15.40
N SER A 134 -34.30 18.53 15.74
CA SER A 134 -33.12 18.76 14.90
C SER A 134 -32.75 17.52 14.10
N ASP A 135 -32.32 17.74 12.86
CA ASP A 135 -31.70 16.71 12.04
C ASP A 135 -30.46 16.13 12.72
N LYS A 136 -30.20 14.85 12.48
CA LYS A 136 -29.00 14.17 12.98
C LYS A 136 -28.35 13.32 11.91
N THR A 137 -27.07 13.03 12.06
CA THR A 137 -26.42 11.93 11.35
C THR A 137 -26.70 10.63 12.11
N TYR A 138 -26.87 9.55 11.37
CA TYR A 138 -27.09 8.22 11.90
C TYR A 138 -26.00 7.83 12.91
N ASP A 139 -26.41 7.45 14.12
CA ASP A 139 -25.56 7.12 15.25
C ASP A 139 -25.95 5.80 15.93
N GLY A 140 -26.86 5.04 15.30
CA GLY A 140 -27.38 3.79 15.85
C GLY A 140 -28.49 3.95 16.90
N SER A 141 -28.97 5.16 17.19
CA SER A 141 -30.02 5.44 18.19
C SER A 141 -31.27 6.08 17.60
N SER A 142 -32.44 5.73 18.16
CA SER A 142 -33.73 6.39 17.87
C SER A 142 -33.95 7.69 18.64
N SER A 143 -33.02 8.13 19.48
CA SER A 143 -33.14 9.40 20.21
C SER A 143 -33.08 10.60 19.26
N ALA A 144 -34.01 11.55 19.44
CA ALA A 144 -34.05 12.81 18.72
C ALA A 144 -33.59 13.96 19.63
N SER A 145 -32.81 14.89 19.08
CA SER A 145 -32.47 16.12 19.77
C SER A 145 -33.60 17.14 19.60
N LEU A 146 -34.01 17.73 20.71
CA LEU A 146 -34.99 18.82 20.74
C LEU A 146 -34.27 20.14 20.97
N SER A 147 -34.72 21.19 20.29
CA SER A 147 -34.20 22.55 20.42
C SER A 147 -35.32 23.57 20.58
N GLY A 148 -34.97 24.81 20.93
CA GLY A 148 -35.94 25.87 21.24
C GLY A 148 -36.30 25.95 22.72
N THR A 149 -37.26 26.81 23.05
CA THR A 149 -37.70 27.08 24.43
C THR A 149 -39.16 26.70 24.56
N ALA A 150 -39.43 25.67 25.36
CA ALA A 150 -40.78 25.20 25.61
C ALA A 150 -41.60 26.25 26.36
N ALA A 151 -42.78 26.58 25.81
CA ALA A 151 -43.67 27.59 26.35
C ALA A 151 -45.15 27.19 26.24
N VAL A 152 -45.98 27.78 27.09
CA VAL A 152 -47.44 27.63 27.12
C VAL A 152 -48.11 29.00 27.21
N SER A 153 -49.35 29.11 26.74
CA SER A 153 -50.17 30.32 26.84
C SER A 153 -51.40 30.06 27.71
N ALA A 154 -51.28 30.36 29.01
CA ALA A 154 -52.35 30.15 29.98
C ALA A 154 -53.54 31.10 29.76
N ILE A 155 -54.71 30.74 30.29
CA ILE A 155 -55.93 31.55 30.18
C ILE A 155 -55.82 32.77 31.12
N GLY A 156 -56.00 33.97 30.57
CA GLY A 156 -56.04 35.20 31.34
C GLY A 156 -54.73 35.50 32.09
N SER A 157 -54.83 35.72 33.40
CA SER A 157 -53.71 36.05 34.28
C SER A 157 -53.18 34.83 35.06
N ASP A 158 -53.52 33.62 34.64
CA ASP A 158 -53.08 32.40 35.32
C ASP A 158 -51.55 32.27 35.29
N VAL A 159 -50.98 31.86 36.42
CA VAL A 159 -49.54 31.64 36.55
C VAL A 159 -49.22 30.17 36.29
N VAL A 160 -48.83 29.89 35.04
CA VAL A 160 -48.41 28.56 34.59
C VAL A 160 -47.10 28.68 33.79
N SER A 161 -46.19 27.75 34.00
CA SER A 161 -44.93 27.63 33.26
C SER A 161 -44.65 26.18 32.90
N VAL A 162 -43.86 25.96 31.85
CA VAL A 162 -43.37 24.63 31.48
C VAL A 162 -42.19 24.25 32.38
N SER A 163 -42.19 23.01 32.85
CA SER A 163 -41.11 22.37 33.61
C SER A 163 -40.77 21.01 33.00
N GLY A 164 -39.73 20.35 33.52
CA GLY A 164 -39.23 19.08 32.99
C GLY A 164 -38.31 19.25 31.78
N ALA A 165 -37.74 18.14 31.31
CA ALA A 165 -36.89 18.10 30.12
C ALA A 165 -37.60 17.31 29.02
N GLY A 166 -37.74 17.92 27.84
CA GLY A 166 -38.33 17.26 26.68
C GLY A 166 -37.45 16.09 26.23
N VAL A 167 -38.06 14.93 26.02
CA VAL A 167 -37.41 13.75 25.46
C VAL A 167 -38.02 13.49 24.08
N GLY A 168 -37.19 13.60 23.05
CA GLY A 168 -37.55 13.31 21.66
C GLY A 168 -37.14 11.89 21.25
N SER A 169 -38.01 11.19 20.52
CA SER A 169 -37.68 9.90 19.90
C SER A 169 -38.28 9.78 18.51
N PHE A 170 -37.49 9.22 17.59
CA PHE A 170 -37.98 8.63 16.35
C PHE A 170 -38.60 7.25 16.63
N ALA A 171 -39.42 6.75 15.69
CA ALA A 171 -39.99 5.40 15.78
C ALA A 171 -38.94 4.29 15.60
N ASP A 172 -37.88 4.57 14.85
CA ASP A 172 -36.77 3.67 14.56
C ASP A 172 -35.49 4.49 14.34
N LYS A 173 -34.33 3.82 14.43
CA LYS A 173 -33.02 4.44 14.24
C LYS A 173 -32.66 4.74 12.78
N ASN A 174 -33.36 4.19 11.80
CA ASN A 174 -32.90 4.14 10.41
C ASN A 174 -32.94 5.50 9.73
N ALA A 175 -31.96 5.72 8.85
CA ALA A 175 -31.82 6.91 8.04
C ALA A 175 -33.08 7.15 7.18
N GLY A 176 -33.48 8.41 7.08
CA GLY A 176 -34.68 8.80 6.37
C GLY A 176 -34.99 10.28 6.53
N SER A 177 -35.77 10.82 5.60
CA SER A 177 -36.17 12.23 5.60
C SER A 177 -37.51 12.45 6.29
N ASN A 178 -37.69 13.62 6.90
CA ASN A 178 -38.93 14.07 7.53
C ASN A 178 -39.55 13.05 8.49
N LYS A 179 -38.70 12.34 9.27
CA LYS A 179 -39.18 11.35 10.24
C LYS A 179 -39.89 12.06 11.39
N ALA A 180 -41.07 11.56 11.75
CA ALA A 180 -41.83 12.08 12.88
C ALA A 180 -41.07 11.90 14.20
N VAL A 181 -41.16 12.89 15.08
CA VAL A 181 -40.55 12.89 16.42
C VAL A 181 -41.65 12.94 17.47
N SER A 182 -41.70 11.92 18.30
CA SER A 182 -42.56 11.89 19.49
C SER A 182 -41.88 12.62 20.64
N VAL A 183 -42.62 13.46 21.35
CA VAL A 183 -42.11 14.25 22.48
C VAL A 183 -42.84 13.86 23.76
N SER A 184 -42.08 13.73 24.84
CA SER A 184 -42.58 13.52 26.19
C SER A 184 -41.75 14.30 27.21
N GLY A 185 -42.13 14.26 28.49
CA GLY A 185 -41.30 14.76 29.59
C GLY A 185 -41.57 16.20 30.03
N TYR A 186 -42.32 17.01 29.26
CA TYR A 186 -42.75 18.32 29.75
C TYR A 186 -43.90 18.19 30.75
N THR A 187 -43.83 19.00 31.81
CA THR A 187 -44.84 19.12 32.86
C THR A 187 -45.23 20.59 33.05
N LEU A 188 -46.33 20.85 33.76
CA LEU A 188 -46.75 22.21 34.11
C LEU A 188 -46.44 22.49 35.58
N SER A 189 -46.01 23.71 35.86
CA SER A 189 -45.75 24.24 37.21
C SER A 189 -46.34 25.64 37.36
N GLY A 190 -46.48 26.12 38.60
CA GLY A 190 -47.13 27.40 38.91
C GLY A 190 -48.41 27.21 39.71
N SER A 191 -48.96 28.30 40.28
CA SER A 191 -50.12 28.25 41.17
C SER A 191 -51.38 27.72 40.49
N ASP A 192 -51.53 27.97 39.19
CA ASP A 192 -52.72 27.60 38.43
C ASP A 192 -52.53 26.32 37.60
N ALA A 193 -51.36 25.68 37.66
CA ALA A 193 -51.06 24.48 36.86
C ALA A 193 -52.04 23.31 37.11
N GLY A 194 -52.61 23.23 38.32
CA GLY A 194 -53.63 22.24 38.68
C GLY A 194 -54.89 22.30 37.81
N ASN A 195 -55.15 23.44 37.16
CA ASN A 195 -56.31 23.68 36.31
C ASN A 195 -56.14 23.18 34.86
N TYR A 196 -54.95 22.69 34.52
CA TYR A 196 -54.60 22.33 33.16
C TYR A 196 -54.10 20.88 33.02
N THR A 197 -54.31 20.32 31.85
CA THR A 197 -53.68 19.08 31.38
C THR A 197 -52.61 19.47 30.35
N VAL A 198 -51.38 19.02 30.56
CA VAL A 198 -50.28 19.25 29.61
C VAL A 198 -50.54 18.47 28.32
N VAL A 199 -50.41 19.14 27.19
CA VAL A 199 -50.40 18.50 25.87
C VAL A 199 -49.01 18.68 25.28
N GLN A 200 -48.31 17.58 25.04
CA GLN A 200 -46.94 17.59 24.52
C GLN A 200 -46.92 18.13 23.09
N PRO A 201 -45.77 18.67 22.61
CA PRO A 201 -45.62 19.09 21.22
C PRO A 201 -45.93 17.95 20.25
N THR A 202 -46.63 18.25 19.16
CA THR A 202 -46.96 17.30 18.08
C THR A 202 -46.57 17.86 16.72
N GLY A 203 -46.44 17.00 15.71
CA GLY A 203 -46.13 17.42 14.34
C GLY A 203 -44.66 17.78 14.09
N LEU A 204 -43.76 17.47 15.03
CA LEU A 204 -42.32 17.66 14.83
C LEU A 204 -41.76 16.59 13.89
N THR A 205 -40.89 17.01 12.99
CA THR A 205 -40.17 16.12 12.06
C THR A 205 -38.70 16.50 11.99
N ALA A 206 -37.83 15.52 11.76
CA ALA A 206 -36.41 15.72 11.50
C ALA A 206 -35.85 14.62 10.59
N ASN A 207 -34.75 14.90 9.92
CA ASN A 207 -34.02 13.93 9.09
C ASN A 207 -33.02 13.14 9.95
N ILE A 208 -32.88 11.85 9.63
CA ILE A 208 -31.70 11.06 10.00
C ILE A 208 -30.87 10.88 8.73
N ASN A 209 -29.79 11.65 8.61
CA ASN A 209 -28.84 11.57 7.50
C ASN A 209 -27.99 10.31 7.63
N LYS A 210 -27.63 9.69 6.50
CA LYS A 210 -26.76 8.50 6.51
C LYS A 210 -25.38 8.82 7.08
N ALA A 211 -24.81 7.89 7.84
CA ALA A 211 -23.42 7.99 8.28
C ALA A 211 -22.46 7.54 7.18
N ASN A 212 -21.27 8.11 7.12
CA ASN A 212 -20.23 7.62 6.21
C ASN A 212 -19.58 6.35 6.77
N LEU A 213 -19.34 5.37 5.91
CA LEU A 213 -18.67 4.13 6.27
C LEU A 213 -17.51 3.84 5.30
N ASN A 214 -16.29 3.94 5.83
CA ASN A 214 -15.06 3.81 5.05
C ASN A 214 -14.73 2.35 4.79
N VAL A 215 -14.54 1.99 3.52
CA VAL A 215 -13.97 0.70 3.13
C VAL A 215 -12.47 0.72 3.38
N SER A 216 -11.97 -0.33 4.04
CA SER A 216 -10.58 -0.52 4.42
C SER A 216 -10.09 -1.93 4.07
N GLY A 217 -8.82 -2.25 4.34
CA GLY A 217 -8.26 -3.60 4.11
C GLY A 217 -7.87 -3.90 2.66
N VAL A 218 -7.82 -2.87 1.80
CA VAL A 218 -7.45 -2.98 0.39
C VAL A 218 -6.14 -2.22 0.13
N THR A 219 -5.26 -2.80 -0.69
CA THR A 219 -4.01 -2.20 -1.15
C THR A 219 -3.94 -2.20 -2.67
N ALA A 220 -3.16 -1.28 -3.26
CA ALA A 220 -2.83 -1.33 -4.68
C ALA A 220 -1.48 -2.03 -4.87
N SER A 221 -1.37 -2.84 -5.91
CA SER A 221 -0.14 -3.58 -6.21
C SER A 221 0.65 -2.90 -7.33
N ASP A 222 1.97 -2.89 -7.18
CA ASP A 222 2.90 -2.50 -8.24
C ASP A 222 2.70 -3.37 -9.48
N LYS A 223 2.90 -2.78 -10.67
CA LYS A 223 2.83 -3.50 -11.94
C LYS A 223 4.00 -3.13 -12.85
N THR A 224 4.34 -4.02 -13.76
CA THR A 224 5.14 -3.64 -14.94
C THR A 224 4.21 -3.02 -15.97
N TYR A 225 4.73 -2.02 -16.69
CA TYR A 225 4.02 -1.33 -17.75
C TYR A 225 3.48 -2.33 -18.79
N ASP A 226 2.17 -2.26 -19.04
CA ASP A 226 1.43 -3.15 -19.92
C ASP A 226 0.53 -2.38 -20.91
N GLY A 227 0.70 -1.06 -21.00
CA GLY A 227 -0.12 -0.19 -21.85
C GLY A 227 -1.50 0.19 -21.27
N SER A 228 -1.84 -0.23 -20.05
CA SER A 228 -3.13 0.06 -19.41
C SER A 228 -3.01 0.87 -18.12
N SER A 229 -3.96 1.78 -17.87
CA SER A 229 -4.11 2.51 -16.61
C SER A 229 -4.80 1.70 -15.51
N SER A 230 -5.19 0.45 -15.77
CA SER A 230 -5.82 -0.41 -14.75
C SER A 230 -4.83 -0.77 -13.65
N ALA A 231 -5.26 -0.65 -12.39
CA ALA A 231 -4.50 -1.04 -11.22
C ALA A 231 -5.07 -2.32 -10.61
N SER A 232 -4.19 -3.22 -10.17
CA SER A 232 -4.61 -4.41 -9.43
C SER A 232 -4.77 -4.07 -7.96
N LEU A 233 -5.93 -4.42 -7.39
CA LEU A 233 -6.21 -4.30 -5.98
C LEU A 233 -6.05 -5.66 -5.29
N SER A 234 -5.50 -5.64 -4.09
CA SER A 234 -5.29 -6.82 -3.24
C SER A 234 -5.80 -6.57 -1.82
N GLY A 235 -5.90 -7.63 -1.01
CA GLY A 235 -6.46 -7.57 0.34
C GLY A 235 -7.94 -7.96 0.40
N THR A 236 -8.57 -7.74 1.56
CA THR A 236 -9.99 -8.06 1.80
C THR A 236 -10.70 -6.80 2.26
N ALA A 237 -11.61 -6.30 1.43
CA ALA A 237 -12.37 -5.10 1.73
C ALA A 237 -13.29 -5.31 2.94
N ALA A 238 -13.21 -4.41 3.92
CA ALA A 238 -13.96 -4.48 5.16
C ALA A 238 -14.44 -3.10 5.62
N VAL A 239 -15.49 -3.09 6.44
CA VAL A 239 -16.08 -1.91 7.08
C VAL A 239 -16.31 -2.18 8.57
N SER A 240 -16.30 -1.11 9.37
CA SER A 240 -16.60 -1.18 10.81
C SER A 240 -17.87 -0.41 11.11
N ALA A 241 -19.01 -1.10 11.12
CA ALA A 241 -20.31 -0.50 11.37
C ALA A 241 -20.46 -0.02 12.83
N ILE A 242 -21.46 0.82 13.08
CA ILE A 242 -21.73 1.39 14.41
C ILE A 242 -22.44 0.33 15.26
N GLY A 243 -21.91 0.04 16.44
CA GLY A 243 -22.54 -0.87 17.40
C GLY A 243 -22.73 -2.28 16.85
N SER A 244 -23.96 -2.78 16.88
CA SER A 244 -24.33 -4.13 16.43
C SER A 244 -24.94 -4.16 15.03
N ASP A 245 -24.78 -3.09 14.25
CA ASP A 245 -25.34 -3.01 12.90
C ASP A 245 -24.76 -4.09 11.98
N VAL A 246 -25.63 -4.70 11.17
CA VAL A 246 -25.24 -5.74 10.23
C VAL A 246 -24.99 -5.11 8.86
N VAL A 247 -23.72 -4.83 8.59
CA VAL A 247 -23.23 -4.26 7.32
C VAL A 247 -21.99 -5.01 6.86
N SER A 248 -21.93 -5.34 5.58
CA SER A 248 -20.79 -5.96 4.93
C SER A 248 -20.46 -5.26 3.61
N VAL A 249 -19.21 -5.38 3.16
CA VAL A 249 -18.80 -4.90 1.84
C VAL A 249 -19.27 -5.91 0.78
N SER A 250 -19.80 -5.39 -0.31
CA SER A 250 -20.18 -6.13 -1.51
C SER A 250 -19.62 -5.42 -2.76
N GLY A 251 -19.82 -6.01 -3.93
CA GLY A 251 -19.23 -5.53 -5.17
C GLY A 251 -17.74 -5.88 -5.29
N THR A 252 -17.11 -5.47 -6.39
CA THR A 252 -15.70 -5.73 -6.70
C THR A 252 -14.98 -4.40 -6.87
N GLY A 253 -13.90 -4.20 -6.12
CA GLY A 253 -13.07 -3.01 -6.25
C GLY A 253 -12.44 -2.91 -7.63
N VAL A 254 -12.55 -1.74 -8.24
CA VAL A 254 -11.88 -1.39 -9.50
C VAL A 254 -10.87 -0.29 -9.22
N GLY A 255 -9.59 -0.61 -9.44
CA GLY A 255 -8.48 0.32 -9.29
C GLY A 255 -8.06 0.92 -10.65
N SER A 256 -7.77 2.22 -10.67
CA SER A 256 -7.19 2.88 -11.84
C SER A 256 -6.14 3.90 -11.44
N PHE A 257 -5.04 3.92 -12.19
CA PHE A 257 -4.13 5.06 -12.25
C PHE A 257 -4.76 6.17 -13.11
N ALA A 258 -4.27 7.40 -12.96
CA ALA A 258 -4.68 8.53 -13.81
C ALA A 258 -4.23 8.39 -15.27
N ASP A 259 -3.11 7.69 -15.49
CA ASP A 259 -2.52 7.44 -16.80
C ASP A 259 -1.74 6.11 -16.78
N LYS A 260 -1.43 5.58 -17.97
CA LYS A 260 -0.70 4.30 -18.14
C LYS A 260 0.81 4.40 -17.87
N ASN A 261 1.39 5.60 -17.81
CA ASN A 261 2.83 5.78 -17.92
C ASN A 261 3.57 5.35 -16.65
N ALA A 262 4.78 4.82 -16.87
CA ALA A 262 5.69 4.37 -15.83
C ALA A 262 6.02 5.51 -14.84
N GLY A 263 6.08 5.17 -13.56
CA GLY A 263 6.31 6.12 -12.48
C GLY A 263 6.16 5.49 -11.12
N SER A 264 6.75 6.14 -10.11
CA SER A 264 6.72 5.67 -8.72
C SER A 264 5.59 6.32 -7.93
N ASN A 265 5.06 5.59 -6.94
CA ASN A 265 4.04 6.06 -6.00
C ASN A 265 2.82 6.73 -6.67
N LYS A 266 2.40 6.22 -7.83
CA LYS A 266 1.25 6.77 -8.55
C LYS A 266 -0.01 6.50 -7.74
N ALA A 267 -0.83 7.53 -7.58
CA ALA A 267 -2.11 7.41 -6.89
C ALA A 267 -3.06 6.45 -7.64
N VAL A 268 -3.79 5.64 -6.88
CA VAL A 268 -4.80 4.71 -7.39
C VAL A 268 -6.17 5.15 -6.89
N SER A 269 -7.05 5.49 -7.83
CA SER A 269 -8.47 5.72 -7.55
C SER A 269 -9.19 4.37 -7.46
N VAL A 270 -10.06 4.22 -6.45
CA VAL A 270 -10.85 3.02 -6.22
C VAL A 270 -12.32 3.31 -6.35
N SER A 271 -13.04 2.41 -7.00
CA SER A 271 -14.50 2.42 -7.11
C SER A 271 -15.06 0.98 -7.04
N GLY A 272 -16.37 0.82 -7.11
CA GLY A 272 -17.02 -0.49 -7.27
C GLY A 272 -17.42 -1.21 -5.99
N TYR A 273 -16.93 -0.78 -4.81
CA TYR A 273 -17.45 -1.33 -3.55
C TYR A 273 -18.81 -0.73 -3.20
N THR A 274 -19.71 -1.56 -2.69
CA THR A 274 -21.04 -1.20 -2.20
C THR A 274 -21.27 -1.82 -0.82
N LEU A 275 -22.30 -1.39 -0.11
CA LEU A 275 -22.68 -1.96 1.19
C LEU A 275 -23.88 -2.88 1.05
N SER A 276 -23.91 -3.96 1.82
CA SER A 276 -25.02 -4.89 1.93
C SER A 276 -25.25 -5.30 3.39
N GLY A 277 -26.41 -5.91 3.68
CA GLY A 277 -26.86 -6.20 5.05
C GLY A 277 -28.10 -5.38 5.45
N SER A 278 -28.73 -5.75 6.56
CA SER A 278 -30.00 -5.14 7.00
C SER A 278 -29.88 -3.65 7.32
N ASP A 279 -28.71 -3.21 7.78
CA ASP A 279 -28.47 -1.83 8.22
C ASP A 279 -27.73 -0.99 7.17
N ALA A 280 -27.40 -1.57 6.00
CA ALA A 280 -26.63 -0.88 4.96
C ALA A 280 -27.32 0.41 4.45
N GLY A 281 -28.65 0.46 4.50
CA GLY A 281 -29.45 1.64 4.13
C GLY A 281 -29.12 2.89 4.97
N ASN A 282 -28.55 2.71 6.16
CA ASN A 282 -28.19 3.77 7.10
C ASN A 282 -26.83 4.42 6.80
N TYR A 283 -26.09 3.89 5.82
CA TYR A 283 -24.73 4.31 5.51
C TYR A 283 -24.54 4.75 4.07
N THR A 284 -23.59 5.66 3.89
CA THR A 284 -23.00 6.00 2.59
C THR A 284 -21.63 5.34 2.52
N VAL A 285 -21.40 4.53 1.47
CA VAL A 285 -20.09 3.92 1.23
C VAL A 285 -19.05 4.98 0.89
N VAL A 286 -17.91 4.94 1.56
CA VAL A 286 -16.74 5.74 1.21
C VAL A 286 -15.66 4.79 0.70
N GLN A 287 -15.27 4.97 -0.56
CA GLN A 287 -14.27 4.13 -1.21
C GLN A 287 -12.88 4.32 -0.56
N PRO A 288 -11.97 3.33 -0.64
CA PRO A 288 -10.61 3.48 -0.15
C PRO A 288 -9.91 4.69 -0.81
N THR A 289 -9.19 5.47 0.01
CA THR A 289 -8.43 6.64 -0.44
C THR A 289 -6.95 6.51 -0.04
N GLY A 290 -6.07 7.19 -0.76
CA GLY A 290 -4.64 7.26 -0.40
C GLY A 290 -3.83 6.03 -0.80
N LEU A 291 -4.38 5.15 -1.66
CA LEU A 291 -3.63 4.02 -2.22
C LEU A 291 -2.65 4.52 -3.28
N THR A 292 -1.44 3.97 -3.27
CA THR A 292 -0.41 4.22 -4.27
C THR A 292 0.22 2.91 -4.73
N ALA A 293 0.72 2.90 -5.96
CA ALA A 293 1.50 1.81 -6.52
C ALA A 293 2.47 2.32 -7.61
N ASN A 294 3.52 1.57 -7.88
CA ASN A 294 4.47 1.84 -8.95
C ASN A 294 4.00 1.21 -10.27
N ILE A 295 4.23 1.92 -11.38
CA ILE A 295 4.28 1.32 -12.71
C ILE A 295 5.74 1.26 -13.11
N ASN A 296 6.33 0.07 -13.03
CA ASN A 296 7.70 -0.20 -13.44
C ASN A 296 7.82 -0.23 -14.96
N LYS A 297 8.95 0.23 -15.51
CA LYS A 297 9.17 0.21 -16.95
C LYS A 297 9.19 -1.22 -17.49
N ALA A 298 8.63 -1.42 -18.68
CA ALA A 298 8.75 -2.69 -19.40
C ALA A 298 10.09 -2.78 -20.13
N ASN A 299 10.63 -3.98 -20.28
CA ASN A 299 11.85 -4.18 -21.08
C ASN A 299 11.53 -4.22 -22.56
N LEU A 300 12.34 -3.56 -23.38
CA LEU A 300 12.21 -3.56 -24.82
C LEU A 300 13.52 -3.97 -25.48
N ASN A 301 13.53 -5.16 -26.08
CA ASN A 301 14.71 -5.74 -26.70
C ASN A 301 14.96 -5.11 -28.07
N VAL A 302 16.16 -4.57 -28.27
CA VAL A 302 16.62 -4.16 -29.61
C VAL A 302 16.98 -5.40 -30.42
N SER A 303 16.46 -5.47 -31.64
CA SER A 303 16.64 -6.57 -32.59
C SER A 303 17.04 -6.03 -33.98
N GLY A 304 17.30 -6.92 -34.94
CA GLY A 304 17.62 -6.55 -36.32
C GLY A 304 19.07 -6.09 -36.55
N VAL A 305 19.97 -6.35 -35.59
CA VAL A 305 21.39 -6.00 -35.65
C VAL A 305 22.24 -7.27 -35.66
N THR A 306 23.26 -7.31 -36.49
CA THR A 306 24.24 -8.39 -36.59
C THR A 306 25.66 -7.86 -36.46
N ALA A 307 26.60 -8.70 -36.01
CA ALA A 307 28.02 -8.38 -36.02
C ALA A 307 28.68 -8.96 -37.28
N SER A 308 29.53 -8.19 -37.93
CA SER A 308 30.23 -8.61 -39.14
C SER A 308 31.62 -9.14 -38.82
N ASP A 309 32.02 -10.20 -39.52
CA ASP A 309 33.40 -10.68 -39.53
C ASP A 309 34.36 -9.57 -39.98
N LYS A 310 35.58 -9.58 -39.44
CA LYS A 310 36.66 -8.66 -39.84
C LYS A 310 37.97 -9.39 -40.01
N THR A 311 38.85 -8.85 -40.84
CA THR A 311 40.27 -9.21 -40.80
C THR A 311 40.94 -8.46 -39.65
N TYR A 312 41.91 -9.08 -39.01
CA TYR A 312 42.69 -8.51 -37.93
C TYR A 312 43.30 -7.16 -38.32
N ASP A 313 42.97 -6.13 -37.55
CA ASP A 313 43.37 -4.72 -37.76
C ASP A 313 43.96 -4.08 -36.50
N GLY A 314 44.21 -4.89 -35.46
CA GLY A 314 44.73 -4.42 -34.16
C GLY A 314 43.69 -3.83 -33.21
N SER A 315 42.40 -3.80 -33.57
CA SER A 315 41.33 -3.24 -32.73
C SER A 315 40.29 -4.30 -32.32
N ALA A 316 39.81 -4.19 -31.07
CA ALA A 316 38.68 -4.97 -30.56
C ALA A 316 37.31 -4.44 -31.03
N SER A 317 37.24 -3.33 -31.77
CA SER A 317 35.97 -2.81 -32.29
C SER A 317 35.35 -3.78 -33.31
N ALA A 318 34.06 -4.03 -33.14
CA ALA A 318 33.24 -4.83 -34.05
C ALA A 318 32.34 -3.93 -34.90
N SER A 319 32.24 -4.22 -36.19
CA SER A 319 31.28 -3.55 -37.06
C SER A 319 29.90 -4.17 -36.88
N LEU A 320 28.91 -3.33 -36.61
CA LEU A 320 27.50 -3.73 -36.55
C LEU A 320 26.81 -3.38 -37.87
N SER A 321 25.93 -4.27 -38.32
CA SER A 321 25.13 -4.13 -39.53
C SER A 321 23.65 -4.43 -39.25
N GLY A 322 22.77 -4.10 -40.19
CA GLY A 322 21.31 -4.25 -40.05
C GLY A 322 20.62 -2.96 -39.64
N THR A 323 19.35 -3.07 -39.25
CA THR A 323 18.52 -1.93 -38.81
C THR A 323 17.94 -2.26 -37.44
N ALA A 324 18.40 -1.51 -36.43
CA ALA A 324 17.95 -1.69 -35.07
C ALA A 324 16.46 -1.34 -34.93
N ALA A 325 15.68 -2.26 -34.38
CA ALA A 325 14.24 -2.11 -34.20
C ALA A 325 13.77 -2.67 -32.85
N VAL A 326 12.62 -2.18 -32.41
CA VAL A 326 11.91 -2.62 -31.20
C VAL A 326 10.44 -2.86 -31.52
N SER A 327 9.77 -3.69 -30.72
CA SER A 327 8.33 -3.96 -30.84
C SER A 327 7.61 -3.51 -29.58
N ALA A 328 7.08 -2.29 -29.60
CA ALA A 328 6.37 -1.69 -28.47
C ALA A 328 5.04 -2.40 -28.17
N ILE A 329 4.52 -2.23 -26.95
CA ILE A 329 3.24 -2.81 -26.53
C ILE A 329 2.09 -2.02 -27.16
N GLY A 330 1.17 -2.70 -27.83
CA GLY A 330 -0.04 -2.11 -28.38
C GLY A 330 0.25 -1.04 -29.44
N SER A 331 -0.29 0.17 -29.23
CA SER A 331 -0.16 1.32 -30.14
C SER A 331 0.87 2.35 -29.67
N ASP A 332 1.76 1.97 -28.75
CA ASP A 332 2.78 2.88 -28.23
C ASP A 332 3.75 3.36 -29.32
N VAL A 333 4.12 4.64 -29.25
CA VAL A 333 5.05 5.25 -30.20
C VAL A 333 6.44 5.22 -29.60
N VAL A 334 7.21 4.20 -29.98
CA VAL A 334 8.62 4.01 -29.58
C VAL A 334 9.46 3.61 -30.78
N SER A 335 10.63 4.23 -30.92
CA SER A 335 11.64 3.88 -31.92
C SER A 335 13.03 3.77 -31.28
N VAL A 336 13.93 3.05 -31.95
CA VAL A 336 15.35 3.02 -31.54
C VAL A 336 16.03 4.31 -31.98
N SER A 337 16.81 4.89 -31.08
CA SER A 337 17.68 6.03 -31.33
C SER A 337 19.13 5.71 -30.91
N GLY A 338 20.06 6.62 -31.22
CA GLY A 338 21.49 6.41 -30.99
C GLY A 338 22.14 5.46 -32.01
N THR A 339 23.43 5.22 -31.83
CA THR A 339 24.25 4.39 -32.73
C THR A 339 24.82 3.22 -31.94
N GLY A 340 24.57 2.00 -32.42
CA GLY A 340 25.12 0.80 -31.81
C GLY A 340 26.65 0.78 -31.88
N VAL A 341 27.29 0.43 -30.78
CA VAL A 341 28.73 0.22 -30.68
C VAL A 341 28.99 -1.23 -30.33
N GLY A 342 29.65 -1.95 -31.23
CA GLY A 342 30.06 -3.33 -31.05
C GLY A 342 31.51 -3.45 -30.58
N SER A 343 31.78 -4.36 -29.66
CA SER A 343 33.15 -4.69 -29.25
C SER A 343 33.30 -6.19 -29.04
N PHE A 344 34.40 -6.74 -29.53
CA PHE A 344 34.94 -8.01 -29.09
C PHE A 344 35.57 -7.86 -27.69
N ALA A 345 35.78 -8.98 -26.99
CA ALA A 345 36.49 -8.99 -25.71
C ALA A 345 37.98 -8.66 -25.86
N ASP A 346 38.57 -8.97 -27.01
CA ASP A 346 39.97 -8.73 -27.34
C ASP A 346 40.14 -8.60 -28.86
N LYS A 347 41.31 -8.07 -29.29
CA LYS A 347 41.64 -7.83 -30.70
C LYS A 347 42.06 -9.09 -31.48
N ASN A 348 42.30 -10.22 -30.83
CA ASN A 348 43.02 -11.34 -31.43
C ASN A 348 42.12 -12.18 -32.36
N ALA A 349 42.74 -12.74 -33.39
CA ALA A 349 42.09 -13.61 -34.37
C ALA A 349 41.43 -14.84 -33.69
N GLY A 350 40.27 -15.23 -34.20
CA GLY A 350 39.50 -16.33 -33.66
C GLY A 350 38.10 -16.40 -34.26
N SER A 351 37.48 -17.58 -34.17
CA SER A 351 36.15 -17.83 -34.69
C SER A 351 35.06 -17.63 -33.63
N ASN A 352 33.86 -17.24 -34.06
CA ASN A 352 32.65 -17.09 -33.23
C ASN A 352 32.89 -16.28 -31.94
N LYS A 353 33.70 -15.22 -32.03
CA LYS A 353 33.95 -14.35 -30.88
C LYS A 353 32.68 -13.57 -30.54
N SER A 354 32.31 -13.56 -29.26
CA SER A 354 31.17 -12.79 -28.76
C SER A 354 31.38 -11.29 -28.98
N VAL A 355 30.30 -10.60 -29.36
CA VAL A 355 30.26 -9.15 -29.53
C VAL A 355 29.29 -8.54 -28.54
N SER A 356 29.81 -7.70 -27.63
CA SER A 356 28.98 -6.89 -26.74
C SER A 356 28.47 -5.66 -27.50
N VAL A 357 27.19 -5.33 -27.35
CA VAL A 357 26.56 -4.17 -27.97
C VAL A 357 26.13 -3.16 -26.92
N SER A 358 26.34 -1.87 -27.22
CA SER A 358 25.88 -0.74 -26.42
C SER A 358 25.47 0.42 -27.32
N GLY A 359 24.97 1.52 -26.75
CA GLY A 359 24.74 2.77 -27.47
C GLY A 359 23.34 2.98 -28.06
N TYR A 360 22.52 1.92 -28.17
CA TYR A 360 21.11 2.11 -28.52
C TYR A 360 20.31 2.69 -27.34
N THR A 361 19.40 3.59 -27.67
CA THR A 361 18.47 4.26 -26.77
C THR A 361 17.06 4.18 -27.36
N LEU A 362 16.05 4.62 -26.63
CA LEU A 362 14.67 4.69 -27.11
C LEU A 362 14.25 6.15 -27.26
N SER A 363 13.46 6.43 -28.28
CA SER A 363 12.83 7.73 -28.52
C SER A 363 11.35 7.57 -28.89
N GLY A 364 10.60 8.67 -28.90
CA GLY A 364 9.14 8.65 -29.08
C GLY A 364 8.39 9.02 -27.80
N SER A 365 7.09 9.29 -27.92
CA SER A 365 6.26 9.78 -26.80
C SER A 365 6.14 8.78 -25.65
N ASP A 366 6.21 7.48 -25.95
CA ASP A 366 6.01 6.41 -24.97
C ASP A 366 7.34 5.80 -24.49
N ALA A 367 8.49 6.28 -24.98
CA ALA A 367 9.81 5.72 -24.65
C ALA A 367 10.11 5.76 -23.13
N GLY A 368 9.55 6.73 -22.41
CA GLY A 368 9.66 6.83 -20.95
C GLY A 368 9.13 5.61 -20.19
N ASN A 369 8.26 4.82 -20.81
CA ASN A 369 7.64 3.63 -20.23
C ASN A 369 8.50 2.36 -20.34
N TYR A 370 9.64 2.45 -21.03
CA TYR A 370 10.46 1.28 -21.35
C TYR A 370 11.91 1.43 -20.90
N THR A 371 12.53 0.30 -20.61
CA THR A 371 13.98 0.14 -20.46
C THR A 371 14.51 -0.53 -21.71
N VAL A 372 15.50 0.09 -22.36
CA VAL A 372 16.17 -0.49 -23.51
C VAL A 372 17.01 -1.70 -23.09
N VAL A 373 16.84 -2.81 -23.79
CA VAL A 373 17.70 -3.99 -23.63
C VAL A 373 18.50 -4.14 -24.91
N GLN A 374 19.83 -4.07 -24.78
CA GLN A 374 20.75 -4.15 -25.91
C GLN A 374 20.73 -5.53 -26.55
N PRO A 375 21.08 -5.66 -27.84
CA PRO A 375 21.21 -6.96 -28.49
C PRO A 375 22.21 -7.86 -27.74
N THR A 376 21.88 -9.13 -27.59
CA THR A 376 22.73 -10.14 -26.95
C THR A 376 22.92 -11.34 -27.89
N GLY A 377 23.96 -12.14 -27.66
CA GLY A 377 24.23 -13.36 -28.43
C GLY A 377 24.80 -13.12 -29.84
N LEU A 378 25.28 -11.91 -30.14
CA LEU A 378 25.97 -11.64 -31.41
C LEU A 378 27.37 -12.23 -31.36
N THR A 379 27.77 -12.88 -32.46
CA THR A 379 29.12 -13.42 -32.66
C THR A 379 29.64 -13.07 -34.04
N ALA A 380 30.95 -12.89 -34.16
CA ALA A 380 31.65 -12.70 -35.43
C ALA A 380 33.08 -13.26 -35.35
N ASN A 381 33.68 -13.52 -36.51
CA ASN A 381 35.07 -13.97 -36.63
C ASN A 381 36.02 -12.77 -36.74
N ILE A 382 37.20 -12.89 -36.13
CA ILE A 382 38.37 -12.09 -36.50
C ILE A 382 39.30 -13.00 -37.30
N LEU A 383 39.35 -12.80 -38.61
CA LEU A 383 40.21 -13.55 -39.52
C LEU A 383 41.65 -13.06 -39.38
N GLN A 384 42.61 -13.98 -39.53
CA GLN A 384 44.03 -13.63 -39.52
C GLN A 384 44.37 -12.69 -40.68
N ALA A 385 45.24 -11.71 -40.42
CA ALA A 385 45.80 -10.86 -41.47
C ALA A 385 46.95 -11.59 -42.19
N GLN A 386 47.13 -11.35 -43.49
CA GLN A 386 48.23 -11.99 -44.23
C GLN A 386 49.55 -11.25 -44.01
N VAL A 387 50.62 -12.00 -43.72
CA VAL A 387 52.00 -11.49 -43.65
C VAL A 387 52.88 -12.28 -44.60
N THR A 388 53.59 -11.59 -45.48
CA THR A 388 54.60 -12.21 -46.33
C THR A 388 55.98 -11.96 -45.77
N VAL A 389 56.77 -13.03 -45.64
CA VAL A 389 58.12 -12.98 -45.09
C VAL A 389 59.14 -13.03 -46.21
N SER A 390 60.13 -12.13 -46.17
CA SER A 390 61.26 -12.08 -47.10
C SER A 390 62.53 -11.58 -46.38
N GLY A 391 63.67 -11.53 -47.06
CA GLY A 391 64.92 -10.97 -46.52
C GLY A 391 65.73 -11.90 -45.60
N ILE A 392 65.32 -13.17 -45.45
CA ILE A 392 66.12 -14.19 -44.77
C ILE A 392 67.30 -14.58 -45.68
N THR A 393 68.50 -14.52 -45.14
CA THR A 393 69.74 -14.89 -45.84
C THR A 393 70.41 -16.09 -45.19
N ALA A 394 71.31 -16.75 -45.92
CA ALA A 394 72.15 -17.81 -45.38
C ALA A 394 73.62 -17.41 -45.52
N ASN A 395 74.43 -17.79 -44.52
CA ASN A 395 75.87 -17.57 -44.55
C ASN A 395 76.54 -18.60 -45.47
N ASN A 396 77.54 -18.14 -46.21
CA ASN A 396 78.46 -19.03 -46.92
C ASN A 396 79.17 -19.94 -45.91
N LYS A 397 79.46 -21.19 -46.32
CA LYS A 397 80.21 -22.14 -45.50
C LYS A 397 81.35 -22.78 -46.28
N THR A 398 82.37 -23.24 -45.58
CA THR A 398 83.36 -24.16 -46.14
C THR A 398 82.81 -25.58 -46.13
N PHE A 399 83.24 -26.41 -47.07
CA PHE A 399 82.85 -27.81 -47.17
C PHE A 399 83.17 -28.57 -45.88
N ASP A 400 82.14 -29.14 -45.24
CA ASP A 400 82.22 -29.90 -43.99
C ASP A 400 81.52 -31.27 -44.08
N GLY A 401 81.08 -31.66 -45.29
CA GLY A 401 80.35 -32.90 -45.56
C GLY A 401 78.86 -32.88 -45.20
N GLY A 402 78.31 -31.78 -44.67
CA GLY A 402 76.91 -31.66 -44.27
C GLY A 402 76.11 -30.61 -45.03
N THR A 403 74.78 -30.77 -45.08
CA THR A 403 73.85 -29.86 -45.79
C THR A 403 73.27 -28.76 -44.91
N ALA A 404 73.56 -28.72 -43.60
CA ALA A 404 73.05 -27.68 -42.73
C ALA A 404 73.62 -26.30 -43.10
N ALA A 405 72.74 -25.29 -43.17
CA ALA A 405 73.09 -23.90 -43.42
C ALA A 405 72.90 -23.04 -42.15
N SER A 406 73.79 -22.08 -41.94
CA SER A 406 73.61 -21.04 -40.92
C SER A 406 72.76 -19.91 -41.53
N VAL A 407 71.58 -19.67 -40.95
CA VAL A 407 70.60 -18.70 -41.45
C VAL A 407 70.61 -17.43 -40.60
N VAL A 408 70.41 -16.28 -41.24
CA VAL A 408 70.34 -14.96 -40.59
C VAL A 408 68.95 -14.37 -40.80
N THR A 409 68.24 -14.12 -39.71
CA THR A 409 66.86 -13.59 -39.71
C THR A 409 66.77 -12.10 -39.34
N SER A 410 67.88 -11.46 -38.94
CA SER A 410 67.88 -10.04 -38.55
C SER A 410 67.50 -9.08 -39.69
N GLY A 411 67.67 -9.52 -40.95
CA GLY A 411 67.23 -8.80 -42.15
C GLY A 411 65.83 -9.17 -42.64
N ALA A 412 65.09 -10.01 -41.91
CA ALA A 412 63.77 -10.46 -42.34
C ALA A 412 62.76 -9.31 -42.32
N VAL A 413 61.98 -9.19 -43.39
CA VAL A 413 60.91 -8.22 -43.56
C VAL A 413 59.57 -8.95 -43.45
N LEU A 414 58.69 -8.44 -42.58
CA LEU A 414 57.33 -8.95 -42.37
C LEU A 414 56.32 -8.00 -43.01
N SER A 415 56.14 -8.09 -44.32
CA SER A 415 55.23 -7.21 -45.07
C SER A 415 53.77 -7.55 -44.75
N GLY A 416 52.99 -6.56 -44.30
CA GLY A 416 51.61 -6.72 -43.85
C GLY A 416 51.43 -6.80 -42.33
N LYS A 417 52.53 -6.86 -41.57
CA LYS A 417 52.51 -6.81 -40.10
C LYS A 417 52.16 -5.39 -39.61
N LEU A 418 51.26 -5.28 -38.64
CA LEU A 418 51.01 -4.00 -37.95
C LEU A 418 52.22 -3.59 -37.12
N SER A 419 52.55 -2.29 -37.15
CA SER A 419 53.80 -1.76 -36.61
C SER A 419 53.98 -2.02 -35.12
N THR A 420 52.90 -1.98 -34.34
CA THR A 420 52.91 -2.17 -32.88
C THR A 420 52.93 -3.63 -32.42
N ASP A 421 52.72 -4.58 -33.33
CA ASP A 421 52.54 -5.98 -32.95
C ASP A 421 53.87 -6.69 -32.69
N GLN A 422 53.88 -7.65 -31.78
CA GLN A 422 55.05 -8.42 -31.41
C GLN A 422 55.02 -9.79 -32.08
N VAL A 423 55.80 -9.91 -33.16
CA VAL A 423 56.01 -11.14 -33.93
C VAL A 423 57.50 -11.44 -34.01
N THR A 424 57.90 -12.64 -33.62
CA THR A 424 59.26 -13.15 -33.73
C THR A 424 59.35 -14.18 -34.85
N ILE A 425 60.53 -14.28 -35.46
CA ILE A 425 60.84 -15.26 -36.50
C ILE A 425 62.07 -16.07 -36.10
N SER A 426 61.99 -17.39 -36.29
CA SER A 426 63.14 -18.30 -36.26
C SER A 426 63.13 -19.12 -37.53
N ALA A 427 64.29 -19.35 -38.13
CA ALA A 427 64.40 -20.10 -39.36
C ALA A 427 65.63 -21.00 -39.35
N THR A 428 65.48 -22.19 -39.93
CA THR A 428 66.56 -23.14 -40.21
C THR A 428 66.71 -23.31 -41.72
N GLY A 429 67.93 -23.59 -42.19
CA GLY A 429 68.23 -23.73 -43.61
C GLY A 429 68.96 -25.02 -43.93
N THR A 430 68.68 -25.61 -45.08
CA THR A 430 69.40 -26.76 -45.62
C THR A 430 69.76 -26.55 -47.09
N PHE A 431 71.03 -26.75 -47.44
CA PHE A 431 71.46 -26.84 -48.83
C PHE A 431 70.84 -28.09 -49.48
N ALA A 432 70.55 -28.02 -50.78
CA ALA A 432 70.03 -29.17 -51.53
C ALA A 432 71.00 -30.37 -51.54
N ASP A 433 72.31 -30.10 -51.52
CA ASP A 433 73.38 -31.08 -51.45
C ASP A 433 74.64 -30.46 -50.80
N ALA A 434 75.59 -31.30 -50.40
CA ALA A 434 76.82 -30.88 -49.72
C ALA A 434 77.95 -30.46 -50.68
N ALA A 435 77.77 -30.54 -52.00
CA ALA A 435 78.83 -30.28 -52.96
C ALA A 435 79.19 -28.79 -52.99
N VAL A 436 80.49 -28.51 -53.16
CA VAL A 436 81.02 -27.17 -53.39
C VAL A 436 80.30 -26.51 -54.58
N GLY A 437 79.94 -25.24 -54.43
CA GLY A 437 79.28 -24.47 -55.49
C GLY A 437 78.89 -23.07 -55.02
N THR A 438 78.71 -22.17 -55.98
CA THR A 438 78.23 -20.80 -55.74
C THR A 438 76.73 -20.70 -55.99
N GLY A 439 76.06 -19.79 -55.28
CA GLY A 439 74.61 -19.54 -55.43
C GLY A 439 73.74 -20.76 -55.15
N LYS A 440 74.20 -21.67 -54.27
CA LYS A 440 73.43 -22.89 -53.97
C LYS A 440 72.15 -22.53 -53.23
N THR A 441 71.05 -23.19 -53.61
CA THR A 441 69.76 -23.04 -52.95
C THR A 441 69.82 -23.58 -51.53
N VAL A 442 69.39 -22.74 -50.59
CA VAL A 442 69.13 -23.10 -49.20
C VAL A 442 67.62 -23.10 -48.99
N ASN A 443 67.04 -24.28 -48.75
CA ASN A 443 65.63 -24.43 -48.40
C ASN A 443 65.42 -24.01 -46.96
N LEU A 444 64.47 -23.10 -46.74
CA LEU A 444 64.18 -22.51 -45.44
C LEU A 444 62.95 -23.16 -44.81
N VAL A 445 63.02 -23.39 -43.51
CA VAL A 445 61.86 -23.72 -42.68
C VAL A 445 61.78 -22.65 -41.59
N SER A 446 60.67 -21.93 -41.55
CA SER A 446 60.44 -20.83 -40.61
C SER A 446 59.38 -21.18 -39.59
N SER A 447 59.55 -20.68 -38.37
CA SER A 447 58.55 -20.69 -37.30
C SER A 447 58.33 -19.28 -36.78
N TYR A 448 57.08 -18.96 -36.48
CA TYR A 448 56.65 -17.63 -36.03
C TYR A 448 56.13 -17.69 -34.61
N GLY A 449 56.49 -16.70 -33.79
CA GLY A 449 56.10 -16.62 -32.37
C GLY A 449 55.88 -15.18 -31.93
N GLY A 450 55.77 -14.96 -30.63
CA GLY A 450 55.39 -13.66 -30.06
C GLY A 450 53.89 -13.57 -29.75
N SER A 451 53.51 -12.58 -28.95
CA SER A 451 52.13 -12.44 -28.44
C SER A 451 51.09 -12.24 -29.54
N ASP A 452 51.49 -11.69 -30.70
CA ASP A 452 50.57 -11.34 -31.78
C ASP A 452 50.70 -12.27 -32.99
N ALA A 453 51.59 -13.26 -33.00
CA ALA A 453 51.76 -14.16 -34.15
C ALA A 453 50.49 -14.93 -34.50
N GLY A 454 49.68 -15.29 -33.51
CA GLY A 454 48.39 -15.96 -33.73
C GLY A 454 47.39 -15.13 -34.55
N ASN A 455 47.62 -13.82 -34.69
CA ASN A 455 46.76 -12.90 -35.44
C ASN A 455 47.09 -12.86 -36.94
N TYR A 456 48.15 -13.56 -37.36
CA TYR A 456 48.64 -13.51 -38.72
C TYR A 456 48.71 -14.89 -39.36
N LEU A 457 48.43 -14.94 -40.66
CA LEU A 457 48.68 -16.06 -41.54
C LEU A 457 49.96 -15.76 -42.34
N PHE A 458 51.01 -16.54 -42.09
CA PHE A 458 52.33 -16.28 -42.68
C PHE A 458 52.56 -17.02 -43.99
N THR A 459 52.92 -16.26 -45.02
CA THR A 459 53.52 -16.78 -46.25
C THR A 459 55.03 -16.76 -46.09
N SER A 460 55.63 -17.92 -45.84
CA SER A 460 57.07 -18.06 -45.56
C SER A 460 57.94 -17.85 -46.80
N GLN A 461 59.13 -17.27 -46.62
CA GLN A 461 60.18 -17.34 -47.64
C GLN A 461 60.65 -18.79 -47.78
N ALA A 462 60.44 -19.40 -48.95
CA ALA A 462 60.73 -20.82 -49.17
C ALA A 462 62.24 -21.13 -49.26
N SER A 463 63.03 -20.20 -49.80
CA SER A 463 64.46 -20.42 -50.00
C SER A 463 65.27 -19.13 -50.03
N THR A 464 66.59 -19.29 -49.92
CA THR A 464 67.60 -18.26 -50.14
C THR A 464 68.82 -18.89 -50.85
N GLN A 465 69.89 -18.13 -51.05
CA GLN A 465 71.12 -18.62 -51.69
C GLN A 465 72.34 -18.38 -50.81
N ALA A 466 73.30 -19.32 -50.84
CA ALA A 466 74.62 -19.20 -50.22
C ALA A 466 75.64 -20.10 -50.95
N ASP A 467 76.93 -19.85 -50.72
CA ASP A 467 78.03 -20.61 -51.32
C ASP A 467 78.54 -21.70 -50.36
N ILE A 468 78.90 -22.87 -50.92
CA ILE A 468 79.77 -23.84 -50.26
C ILE A 468 81.14 -23.75 -50.92
N THR A 469 82.14 -23.23 -50.22
CA THR A 469 83.52 -23.13 -50.72
C THR A 469 84.32 -24.39 -50.36
N PRO A 470 85.37 -24.76 -51.12
CA PRO A 470 86.22 -25.89 -50.76
C PRO A 470 86.80 -25.75 -49.34
N ALA A 471 86.92 -26.85 -48.62
CA ALA A 471 87.68 -26.86 -47.37
C ALA A 471 89.14 -26.46 -47.66
N PRO A 472 89.77 -25.62 -46.83
CA PRO A 472 91.20 -25.33 -46.97
C PRO A 472 91.99 -26.64 -46.92
N VAL A 473 92.76 -26.92 -47.96
CA VAL A 473 93.77 -27.98 -47.90
C VAL A 473 94.83 -27.48 -46.93
N LEU A 474 94.89 -28.04 -45.71
CA LEU A 474 96.05 -27.85 -44.86
C LEU A 474 97.29 -28.25 -45.69
N PRO A 475 98.31 -27.41 -45.81
CA PRO A 475 99.53 -27.82 -46.50
C PRO A 475 100.05 -29.07 -45.79
N SER A 476 100.11 -30.18 -46.51
CA SER A 476 101.01 -31.27 -46.15
C SER A 476 102.39 -30.63 -46.02
N ASN A 477 102.87 -30.49 -44.79
CA ASN A 477 104.16 -29.89 -44.50
C ASN A 477 105.21 -30.52 -45.43
N PRO A 478 105.93 -29.73 -46.25
CA PRO A 478 107.01 -30.25 -47.07
C PRO A 478 108.03 -30.90 -46.14
N ALA A 479 108.31 -32.18 -46.39
CA ALA A 479 109.43 -32.85 -45.76
C ALA A 479 110.73 -32.13 -46.13
N THR A 480 111.66 -32.16 -45.17
CA THR A 480 113.13 -32.00 -45.28
C THR A 480 113.68 -30.57 -45.21
N PRO A 481 114.87 -30.40 -44.57
CA PRO A 481 116.10 -30.60 -45.34
C PRO A 481 117.29 -31.21 -44.55
N SER A 482 118.33 -31.58 -45.32
CA SER A 482 119.71 -31.87 -44.93
C SER A 482 120.13 -33.34 -44.80
N SER A 483 120.60 -33.84 -45.94
CA SER A 483 121.56 -34.93 -46.15
C SER A 483 122.82 -34.81 -45.28
N LEU A 484 123.50 -35.86 -44.86
CA LEU A 484 123.32 -37.30 -45.03
C LEU A 484 123.95 -37.94 -43.78
N VAL A 485 123.04 -38.41 -42.92
CA VAL A 485 123.08 -39.68 -42.15
C VAL A 485 124.21 -39.79 -41.12
N THR A 486 124.03 -39.04 -40.04
CA THR A 486 124.94 -39.00 -38.89
C THR A 486 124.10 -38.85 -37.62
N GLN A 487 124.19 -39.85 -36.71
CA GLN A 487 124.10 -39.66 -35.24
C GLN A 487 122.78 -39.01 -34.72
N GLN A 488 121.74 -39.70 -34.24
CA GLN A 488 121.64 -40.89 -33.40
C GLN A 488 120.27 -41.57 -33.65
N ILE A 489 120.31 -42.81 -34.11
CA ILE A 489 119.22 -43.78 -33.97
C ILE A 489 119.73 -44.86 -33.00
N GLN A 490 118.81 -45.36 -32.16
CA GLN A 490 118.88 -46.66 -31.47
C GLN A 490 119.92 -46.84 -30.36
N ASN A 491 119.49 -46.59 -29.13
CA ASN A 491 119.03 -47.63 -28.20
C ASN A 491 118.47 -46.89 -26.96
N THR A 492 117.24 -47.11 -26.52
CA THR A 492 117.00 -48.09 -25.45
C THR A 492 115.52 -48.48 -25.45
N VAL A 493 115.20 -49.50 -26.23
CA VAL A 493 114.28 -50.55 -25.79
C VAL A 493 115.06 -51.38 -24.77
N THR A 494 114.47 -51.51 -23.59
CA THR A 494 114.80 -52.50 -22.54
C THR A 494 116.03 -52.24 -21.67
N GLN A 495 115.74 -52.20 -20.36
CA GLN A 495 116.54 -52.63 -19.20
C GLN A 495 116.89 -51.47 -18.25
N VAL A 496 115.98 -51.09 -17.34
CA VAL A 496 115.65 -51.75 -16.04
C VAL A 496 116.84 -51.68 -15.09
N GLN A 497 116.77 -50.81 -14.07
CA GLN A 497 116.63 -51.16 -12.64
C GLN A 497 116.98 -49.97 -11.72
N SER A 498 116.07 -49.70 -10.76
CA SER A 498 116.24 -48.90 -9.51
C SER A 498 116.67 -47.43 -9.67
N SER A 499 115.90 -46.40 -9.30
CA SER A 499 115.19 -46.15 -8.03
C SER A 499 114.54 -44.74 -8.18
N MET A 500 113.36 -44.34 -7.71
CA MET A 500 112.28 -44.92 -6.89
C MET A 500 110.93 -44.34 -7.38
N LEU A 501 109.86 -45.10 -7.14
CA LEU A 501 108.42 -44.84 -7.41
C LEU A 501 107.85 -43.53 -6.81
N PRO A 502 106.59 -43.13 -7.12
CA PRO A 502 105.66 -43.62 -8.17
C PRO A 502 104.99 -42.55 -9.07
N PRO A 503 104.35 -42.99 -10.19
CA PRO A 503 103.62 -42.16 -11.17
C PRO A 503 102.09 -42.43 -11.27
N GLN A 504 101.41 -41.46 -11.94
CA GLN A 504 100.36 -41.54 -12.98
C GLN A 504 98.97 -42.23 -12.83
N ALA A 505 97.94 -41.50 -13.30
CA ALA A 505 97.05 -41.84 -14.44
C ALA A 505 96.35 -40.51 -14.89
N ALA A 506 96.29 -40.00 -16.12
CA ALA A 506 96.15 -40.50 -17.49
C ALA A 506 94.73 -41.02 -17.88
N SER A 507 94.00 -40.16 -18.61
CA SER A 507 93.26 -40.40 -19.87
C SER A 507 92.08 -41.40 -19.93
N GLN A 508 90.86 -40.93 -20.25
CA GLN A 508 90.19 -40.95 -21.57
C GLN A 508 88.65 -40.75 -21.45
N PRO A 509 87.96 -40.29 -22.52
CA PRO A 509 86.59 -39.78 -22.49
C PRO A 509 85.52 -40.83 -22.84
N GLN A 510 84.36 -40.78 -22.18
CA GLN A 510 83.11 -41.33 -22.73
C GLN A 510 81.88 -40.50 -22.26
N ALA A 511 81.09 -40.11 -23.25
CA ALA A 511 79.63 -39.94 -23.28
C ALA A 511 78.87 -39.01 -22.29
N LEU A 512 78.00 -38.21 -22.92
CA LEU A 512 76.80 -37.49 -22.44
C LEU A 512 76.16 -38.01 -21.15
N ASN A 513 75.73 -37.10 -20.26
CA ASN A 513 74.30 -36.92 -19.98
C ASN A 513 73.99 -35.56 -19.32
N LEU A 514 72.96 -34.89 -19.84
CA LEU A 514 72.29 -33.76 -19.21
C LEU A 514 71.33 -34.32 -18.16
N SER A 515 71.51 -33.95 -16.89
CA SER A 515 70.43 -34.05 -15.90
C SER A 515 70.52 -32.91 -14.89
N SER A 516 69.87 -31.78 -15.20
CA SER A 516 69.40 -30.87 -14.15
C SER A 516 68.14 -31.47 -13.54
N THR A 517 68.33 -32.36 -12.56
CA THR A 517 67.24 -32.91 -11.77
C THR A 517 66.70 -31.80 -10.85
N LEU A 518 65.58 -31.22 -11.23
CA LEU A 518 64.74 -30.43 -10.34
C LEU A 518 64.23 -31.36 -9.23
N THR A 519 64.78 -31.24 -8.03
CA THR A 519 64.33 -32.02 -6.87
C THR A 519 63.43 -31.14 -6.01
N ILE A 520 62.12 -31.34 -6.11
CA ILE A 520 61.16 -30.80 -5.14
C ILE A 520 61.18 -31.74 -3.93
N LYS A 521 61.79 -31.30 -2.83
CA LYS A 521 61.58 -31.94 -1.53
C LYS A 521 60.32 -31.36 -0.89
N GLN A 522 59.27 -32.17 -0.82
CA GLN A 522 58.25 -32.03 0.22
C GLN A 522 58.76 -32.80 1.44
N GLU A 523 58.98 -32.10 2.56
CA GLU A 523 59.04 -32.74 3.87
C GLU A 523 57.85 -32.29 4.72
N SER A 524 57.28 -33.33 5.31
CA SER A 524 56.07 -33.51 6.08
C SER A 524 55.93 -32.64 7.33
N GLY A 525 54.70 -32.20 7.60
CA GLY A 525 54.17 -31.96 8.94
C GLY A 525 53.07 -32.98 9.27
N THR A 526 53.31 -33.76 10.31
CA THR A 526 52.56 -34.85 10.99
C THR A 526 51.16 -34.45 11.51
N ASP A 527 50.09 -35.25 11.25
CA ASP A 527 49.42 -36.26 12.13
C ASP A 527 48.22 -35.66 12.94
N PRO A 528 47.19 -36.38 13.49
CA PRO A 528 46.79 -37.80 13.38
C PRO A 528 45.31 -38.10 13.06
N GLY A 529 45.06 -39.37 12.69
CA GLY A 529 43.98 -40.17 13.29
C GLY A 529 42.76 -40.47 12.41
N GLN A 530 42.65 -41.70 11.92
CA GLN A 530 41.67 -42.69 12.41
C GLN A 530 41.68 -43.96 11.54
N SER A 531 41.79 -45.10 12.22
CA SER A 531 41.48 -46.43 11.71
C SER A 531 39.99 -46.70 11.78
N SER A 532 39.38 -47.27 10.74
CA SER A 532 38.74 -48.58 10.81
C SER A 532 38.24 -49.04 9.44
N ALA A 533 38.06 -50.35 9.35
CA ALA A 533 38.01 -51.17 8.15
C ALA A 533 36.62 -51.30 7.50
N ASN A 534 36.65 -51.77 6.25
CA ASN A 534 35.69 -52.65 5.55
C ASN A 534 34.18 -52.40 5.72
N ASP A 535 33.47 -52.12 4.62
CA ASP A 535 32.57 -53.11 4.00
C ASP A 535 32.10 -52.68 2.59
N LYS A 536 31.80 -53.68 1.78
CA LYS A 536 31.23 -53.68 0.43
C LYS A 536 29.90 -52.94 0.36
N THR A 537 29.62 -52.24 -0.73
CA THR A 537 28.63 -52.63 -1.76
C THR A 537 28.26 -51.46 -2.70
N LYS A 538 28.21 -51.80 -4.00
CA LYS A 538 27.31 -51.29 -5.05
C LYS A 538 27.13 -49.77 -5.26
N GLY A 539 27.44 -49.34 -6.49
CA GLY A 539 26.43 -48.63 -7.31
C GLY A 539 26.85 -47.30 -7.93
N ASN A 540 26.96 -47.31 -9.26
CA ASN A 540 26.67 -46.23 -10.21
C ASN A 540 27.35 -44.85 -10.08
N ALA A 541 28.29 -44.66 -11.00
CA ALA A 541 28.23 -43.69 -12.10
C ALA A 541 27.81 -42.22 -11.85
N ALA A 542 28.71 -41.35 -12.32
CA ALA A 542 28.49 -40.05 -12.96
C ALA A 542 28.63 -38.78 -12.09
N ASN A 543 29.88 -38.27 -12.09
CA ASN A 543 30.31 -36.88 -12.22
C ASN A 543 29.28 -35.76 -11.94
N GLY A 544 29.39 -35.15 -10.76
CA GLY A 544 28.99 -33.76 -10.51
C GLY A 544 30.24 -32.88 -10.38
N LEU A 545 30.38 -31.90 -11.27
CA LEU A 545 31.40 -30.84 -11.23
C LEU A 545 30.96 -29.79 -10.20
N VAL A 546 31.74 -29.57 -9.14
CA VAL A 546 31.52 -28.50 -8.16
C VAL A 546 32.55 -27.39 -8.42
N THR A 547 32.02 -26.18 -8.61
CA THR A 547 32.70 -24.90 -8.78
C THR A 547 33.52 -24.52 -7.54
N SER A 548 34.82 -24.23 -7.73
CA SER A 548 35.69 -23.66 -6.69
C SER A 548 35.93 -22.17 -6.93
N THR A 549 35.46 -21.36 -5.98
CA THR A 549 35.84 -19.97 -5.73
C THR A 549 37.31 -19.89 -5.29
N VAL A 550 38.07 -18.96 -5.87
CA VAL A 550 39.48 -18.71 -5.55
C VAL A 550 39.59 -17.66 -4.44
N ALA A 551 40.28 -18.01 -3.36
CA ALA A 551 40.75 -17.09 -2.33
C ALA A 551 42.21 -16.69 -2.61
N ILE A 552 42.48 -15.38 -2.53
CA ILE A 552 43.77 -14.74 -2.77
C ILE A 552 44.51 -14.65 -1.43
N GLY A 553 45.77 -15.09 -1.39
CA GLY A 553 46.70 -14.77 -0.30
C GLY A 553 47.47 -15.96 0.27
N SER A 554 48.55 -16.36 -0.39
CA SER A 554 49.66 -17.08 0.26
C SER A 554 50.95 -16.78 -0.49
N GLY A 555 51.92 -16.23 0.23
CA GLY A 555 53.21 -15.76 -0.30
C GLY A 555 53.94 -16.84 -1.11
N GLY A 556 54.47 -16.42 -2.26
CA GLY A 556 55.26 -17.27 -3.14
C GLY A 556 56.63 -17.63 -2.56
N PRO A 557 57.26 -18.71 -3.07
CA PRO A 557 58.52 -19.25 -2.57
C PRO A 557 59.73 -18.35 -2.86
N VAL A 558 60.65 -18.27 -1.90
CA VAL A 558 61.95 -17.59 -2.02
C VAL A 558 62.92 -18.47 -2.81
N LEU A 559 63.52 -17.91 -3.85
CA LEU A 559 64.55 -18.54 -4.66
C LEU A 559 65.91 -18.41 -3.95
N GLN A 560 66.46 -19.52 -3.43
CA GLN A 560 67.85 -19.57 -2.95
C GLN A 560 68.72 -20.30 -3.98
N ILE A 561 69.66 -19.56 -4.59
CA ILE A 561 70.71 -20.11 -5.44
C ILE A 561 71.94 -20.31 -4.53
N LEU A 562 72.26 -21.57 -4.20
CA LEU A 562 73.55 -21.89 -3.55
C LEU A 562 74.58 -22.19 -4.64
N ASN A 563 75.55 -21.29 -4.80
CA ASN A 563 76.81 -21.61 -5.48
C ASN A 563 77.87 -21.88 -4.40
N GLY A 564 78.72 -22.88 -4.63
CA GLY A 564 79.56 -23.53 -3.62
C GLY A 564 80.32 -22.61 -2.66
N GLY A 565 79.84 -22.55 -1.41
CA GLY A 565 80.65 -22.34 -0.20
C GLY A 565 81.33 -20.98 -0.03
N THR A 566 80.62 -19.98 0.49
CA THR A 566 81.08 -18.99 1.49
C THR A 566 79.93 -18.04 1.87
N GLN A 567 79.78 -17.75 3.16
CA GLN A 567 78.66 -17.00 3.76
C GLN A 567 79.04 -15.52 3.93
N LEU A 568 78.18 -14.59 3.47
CA LEU A 568 78.28 -13.14 3.75
C LEU A 568 76.97 -12.65 4.38
N SER A 569 77.10 -11.68 5.29
CA SER A 569 76.10 -11.24 6.27
C SER A 569 74.94 -10.41 5.70
N ASP A 570 73.76 -10.61 6.29
CA ASP A 570 72.54 -9.82 6.07
C ASP A 570 72.67 -8.37 6.56
N ASN A 571 72.47 -7.40 5.66
CA ASN A 571 71.92 -6.11 6.06
C ASN A 571 71.31 -5.31 4.88
N ALA A 572 70.16 -4.72 5.20
CA ALA A 572 69.58 -3.48 4.69
C ALA A 572 68.51 -3.50 3.56
N ALA A 573 67.40 -2.86 3.95
CA ALA A 573 66.51 -1.98 3.18
C ALA A 573 65.18 -2.55 2.61
N ARG A 574 64.11 -2.27 3.37
CA ARG A 574 62.72 -2.03 2.95
C ARG A 574 62.64 -1.23 1.64
N ILE A 575 61.64 -1.49 0.78
CA ILE A 575 60.67 -0.47 0.29
C ILE A 575 59.32 -1.17 0.01
N THR A 576 58.25 -0.52 0.46
CA THR A 576 56.82 -0.79 0.24
C THR A 576 56.39 -0.37 -1.17
N GLU A 577 55.55 -1.16 -1.83
CA GLU A 577 54.38 -0.69 -2.61
C GLU A 577 53.36 -1.82 -2.71
#